data_AF-A0A7X7PRL8-F1
#
_entry.id   AF-A0A7X7PRL8-F1
#
_cell.length_a   1.000
_cell.length_b   1.000
_cell.length_c   1.000
_cell.angle_alpha   90.00
_cell.angle_beta   90.00
_cell.angle_gamma   90.00
#
_symmetry.space_group_name_H-M   'P 1'
#
loop_
_entity.id
_entity.type
_entity.pdbx_description
1 polymer ?
#
loop_
_entity_poly.entity_id
_entity_poly.type
_entity_poly.pdbx_seq_one_letter_code
_entity_poly.pdbx_strand_id
1 'polypeptide(L)' 'MTAVEVKFTVNGNERVLSVEPHERLVDVLRGRLGLTGTKMGCGEG' A
#
# COMPACT_ATOMS: atom_id res chain seq x y z
N MET A 1 -1.34 7.13 -17.04
CA MET A 1 -2.09 7.40 -15.79
C MET A 1 -1.17 8.21 -14.89
N THR A 2 -1.72 9.05 -14.01
CA THR A 2 -0.95 9.99 -13.20
C THR A 2 -0.98 9.54 -11.75
N ALA A 3 0.19 9.40 -11.13
CA ALA A 3 0.31 9.04 -9.72
C ALA A 3 -0.33 10.10 -8.80
N VAL A 4 -0.88 9.66 -7.67
CA VAL A 4 -1.57 10.48 -6.68
C VAL A 4 -0.85 10.37 -5.34
N GLU A 5 -0.70 11.49 -4.64
CA GLU A 5 -0.14 11.49 -3.28
C GLU A 5 -1.20 11.06 -2.26
N VAL A 6 -0.86 10.06 -1.44
CA VAL A 6 -1.71 9.55 -0.36
C VAL A 6 -0.94 9.62 0.95
N LYS A 7 -1.56 10.25 1.96
CA LYS A 7 -1.06 10.33 3.32
C LYS A 7 -1.89 9.43 4.23
N PHE A 8 -1.23 8.57 5.01
CA PHE A 8 -1.89 7.65 5.94
C PHE A 8 -0.97 7.23 7.09
N THR A 9 -1.53 6.60 8.12
CA THR A 9 -0.78 6.05 9.25
C THR A 9 -0.83 4.53 9.22
N VAL A 10 0.32 3.87 9.36
CA VAL A 10 0.42 2.41 9.46
C VAL A 10 1.38 2.03 10.59
N ASN A 11 0.93 1.13 11.47
CA ASN A 11 1.68 0.73 12.67
C ASN A 11 2.19 1.95 13.49
N GLY A 12 1.36 2.98 13.64
CA GLY A 12 1.69 4.21 14.37
C GLY A 12 2.62 5.20 13.65
N ASN A 13 3.09 4.88 12.43
CA ASN A 13 3.97 5.74 11.66
C ASN A 13 3.21 6.44 10.53
N GLU A 14 3.29 7.77 10.45
CA GLU A 14 2.79 8.53 9.30
C GLU A 14 3.64 8.25 8.05
N ARG A 15 2.98 8.04 6.91
CA ARG A 15 3.58 7.78 5.60
C ARG A 15 2.90 8.66 4.55
N VAL A 16 3.70 9.15 3.62
CA VAL A 16 3.24 9.86 2.42
C VAL A 16 3.85 9.17 1.21
N LEU A 17 3.01 8.71 0.28
CA LEU A 17 3.45 7.97 -0.90
C LEU A 17 2.73 8.48 -2.15
N SER A 18 3.47 8.63 -3.24
CA SER A 18 2.89 8.78 -4.58
C SER A 18 2.60 7.39 -5.16
N VAL A 19 1.32 7.06 -5.32
CA VAL A 19 0.82 5.73 -5.75
C VAL A 19 0.01 5.85 -7.04
N GLU A 20 0.03 4.81 -7.85
CA GLU A 20 -0.90 4.72 -8.98
C GLU A 20 -2.31 4.39 -8.46
N PRO A 21 -3.38 4.98 -9.02
CA PRO A 21 -4.75 4.78 -8.50
C PRO A 21 -5.25 3.34 -8.48
N HIS A 22 -4.63 2.44 -9.24
CA HIS A 22 -4.98 1.02 -9.32
C HIS A 22 -4.09 0.11 -8.44
N GLU A 23 -3.06 0.66 -7.77
CA GLU A 23 -2.27 -0.11 -6.82
C GLU A 23 -3.14 -0.53 -5.63
N ARG A 24 -3.19 -1.83 -5.34
CA ARG A 24 -3.89 -2.34 -4.16
C ARG A 24 -3.06 -2.05 -2.93
N LEU A 25 -3.71 -1.70 -1.82
CA LEU A 25 -3.03 -1.42 -0.56
C LEU A 25 -2.14 -2.59 -0.10
N VAL A 26 -2.58 -3.85 -0.31
CA VAL A 26 -1.79 -5.04 0.04
C VAL A 26 -0.44 -5.10 -0.71
N ASP A 27 -0.41 -4.63 -1.97
CA ASP A 27 0.79 -4.60 -2.79
C ASP A 27 1.72 -3.46 -2.32
N VAL A 28 1.16 -2.30 -1.99
CA VAL A 28 1.91 -1.16 -1.43
C VAL A 28 2.55 -1.54 -0.08
N LEU A 29 1.79 -2.17 0.82
CA LEU A 29 2.29 -2.57 2.14
C LEU A 29 3.42 -3.59 2.00
N ARG A 30 3.23 -4.64 1.20
CA ARG A 30 4.18 -5.76 1.09
C ARG A 30 5.40 -5.41 0.24
N GLY A 31 5.20 -4.69 -0.87
CA GLY A 31 6.24 -4.33 -1.82
C GLY A 31 6.96 -3.05 -1.43
N ARG A 32 6.25 -1.92 -1.45
CA ARG A 32 6.86 -0.59 -1.26
C ARG A 32 7.30 -0.33 0.18
N LEU A 33 6.53 -0.80 1.16
CA LEU A 33 6.84 -0.62 2.58
C LEU A 33 7.49 -1.85 3.24
N GLY A 34 7.62 -2.98 2.54
CA GLY A 34 8.25 -4.20 3.07
C GLY A 34 7.50 -4.85 4.24
N LEU A 35 6.26 -4.44 4.53
CA LEU A 35 5.43 -4.96 5.62
C LEU A 35 4.77 -6.29 5.19
N THR A 36 5.54 -7.36 5.23
CA THR A 36 5.17 -8.69 4.68
C THR A 36 4.27 -9.55 5.59
N GLY A 37 3.85 -9.00 6.73
CA GLY A 37 2.93 -9.64 7.69
C GLY A 37 1.55 -9.91 7.08
N THR A 38 0.96 -8.92 6.43
CA THR A 38 -0.32 -9.07 5.70
C THR A 38 -0.18 -10.11 4.60
N LYS A 39 -1.01 -11.16 4.61
CA LYS A 39 -0.99 -12.21 3.59
C LYS A 39 -2.00 -11.90 2.49
N MET A 40 -1.68 -12.28 1.27
CA MET A 40 -2.61 -12.28 0.14
C MET A 40 -2.90 -13.75 -0.21
N GLY A 41 -4.18 -14.13 -0.11
CA GLY A 41 -4.66 -15.46 -0.51
C GLY A 41 -4.98 -15.49 -2.00
N CYS A 42 -6.28 -15.55 -2.34
CA CYS A 42 -6.74 -15.52 -3.74
C CYS A 42 -6.71 -14.12 -4.38
N GLY A 43 -6.67 -13.05 -3.59
CA GLY A 43 -6.70 -11.67 -4.11
C GLY A 43 -8.06 -11.22 -4.65
N GLU A 44 -9.11 -11.98 -4.36
CA GLU A 44 -10.51 -11.72 -4.77
C GLU A 44 -11.38 -11.23 -3.60
N GLY A 45 -10.76 -10.85 -2.47
CA GLY A 45 -11.41 -10.30 -1.28
C GLY A 45 -10.77 -9.01 -0.82
#